data_AF-A0A7G3B2Z8-F1
#
_entry.id   AF-A0A7G3B2Z8-F1
#
_cell.length_a   1.000
_cell.length_b   1.000
_cell.length_c   1.000
_cell.angle_alpha   90.00
_cell.angle_beta   90.00
_cell.angle_gamma   90.00
#
_symmetry.space_group_name_H-M   'P 1'
#
loop_
_entity.id
_entity.type
_entity.pdbx_description
1 polymer ?
#
loop_
_entity_poly.entity_id
_entity_poly.type
_entity_poly.pdbx_seq_one_letter_code
_entity_poly.pdbx_strand_id
1 'polypeptide(L)'
;REWIGALEVFYTVDALYDVSCKIIHIPSNNDVKKYVSLVKQYLEDYGGFIMMGGDVDCSSKGIAGVHIAGNDAYLLIVDPHFVTTSGNVTIEEVQRKNFVKWQHTSEFLDSSFYNLCLPL
;
A
#
# COMPACT_ATOMS: atom_id res chain seq x y z
N ARG A 1 9.43 -4.29 -21.61
CA ARG A 1 8.46 -3.75 -20.63
C ARG A 1 9.17 -3.79 -19.31
N GLU A 2 9.41 -2.64 -18.68
CA GLU A 2 10.10 -2.53 -17.40
C GLU A 2 9.08 -2.22 -16.30
N TRP A 3 9.32 -2.76 -15.10
CA TRP A 3 8.50 -2.46 -13.93
C TRP A 3 9.05 -1.22 -13.23
N ILE A 4 8.15 -0.49 -12.58
CA ILE A 4 8.46 0.69 -11.79
C ILE A 4 8.09 0.44 -10.32
N GLY A 5 8.78 1.11 -9.40
CA GLY A 5 8.56 1.02 -7.97
C GLY A 5 8.16 2.35 -7.35
N ALA A 6 8.24 2.41 -6.02
CA ALA A 6 7.84 3.58 -5.24
C ALA A 6 8.63 4.87 -5.59
N LEU A 7 9.89 4.73 -5.99
CA LEU A 7 10.75 5.87 -6.37
C LEU A 7 10.33 6.46 -7.71
N GLU A 8 10.14 5.62 -8.73
CA GLU A 8 9.66 6.08 -10.04
C GLU A 8 8.25 6.67 -9.94
N VAL A 9 7.39 6.12 -9.08
CA VAL A 9 6.07 6.68 -8.79
C VAL A 9 6.20 8.09 -8.21
N PHE A 10 7.08 8.31 -7.24
CA PHE A 10 7.37 9.64 -6.70
C PHE A 10 7.79 10.61 -7.81
N TYR A 11 8.79 10.27 -8.62
CA TYR A 11 9.25 11.15 -9.71
C TYR A 11 8.14 11.48 -10.71
N THR A 12 7.27 10.51 -10.99
CA THR A 12 6.16 10.68 -11.94
C THR A 12 5.09 11.61 -11.37
N VAL A 13 4.75 11.46 -10.09
CA VAL A 13 3.74 12.29 -9.42
C VAL A 13 4.22 13.73 -9.30
N ASP A 14 5.48 13.93 -8.90
CA ASP A 14 6.13 15.25 -8.82
C ASP A 14 6.15 15.94 -10.19
N ALA A 15 6.63 15.25 -11.23
CA ALA A 15 6.76 15.84 -12.57
C ALA A 15 5.42 16.19 -13.25
N LEU A 16 4.34 15.44 -12.96
CA LEU A 16 3.05 15.64 -13.62
C LEU A 16 2.11 16.55 -12.83
N TYR A 17 2.21 16.56 -11.51
CA TYR A 17 1.22 17.20 -10.64
C TYR A 17 1.82 18.18 -9.64
N ASP A 18 3.14 18.37 -9.59
CA ASP A 18 3.83 19.24 -8.63
C ASP A 18 3.52 18.87 -7.17
N VAL A 19 3.40 17.56 -6.92
CA VAL A 19 3.09 16.97 -5.61
C VAL A 19 4.35 16.32 -5.04
N SER A 20 4.80 16.82 -3.91
CA SER A 20 5.92 16.22 -3.16
C SER A 20 5.50 14.90 -2.52
N CYS A 21 6.37 13.90 -2.48
CA CYS A 21 6.11 12.65 -1.78
C CYS A 21 7.15 12.38 -0.69
N LYS A 22 6.71 11.76 0.41
CA LYS A 22 7.59 11.16 1.41
C LYS A 22 7.79 9.68 1.11
N ILE A 23 9.04 9.25 1.01
CA ILE A 23 9.40 7.83 0.87
C ILE A 23 9.79 7.25 2.23
N ILE A 24 9.23 6.09 2.57
CA ILE A 24 9.54 5.36 3.80
C ILE A 24 9.98 3.96 3.44
N HIS A 25 11.20 3.61 3.84
CA HIS A 25 11.74 2.27 3.69
C HIS A 25 11.50 1.46 4.97
N ILE A 26 10.82 0.32 4.81
CA ILE A 26 10.57 -0.68 5.85
C ILE A 26 11.47 -1.87 5.53
N PRO A 27 12.52 -2.12 6.33
CA PRO A 27 13.55 -3.10 5.97
C PRO A 27 13.12 -4.57 6.16
N SER A 28 12.08 -4.82 6.96
CA SER A 28 11.55 -6.17 7.21
C SER A 28 10.07 -6.12 7.60
N ASN A 29 9.33 -7.21 7.37
CA ASN A 29 7.91 -7.29 7.75
C ASN A 29 7.67 -7.09 9.26
N ASN A 30 8.61 -7.51 10.10
CA ASN A 30 8.52 -7.39 11.56
C ASN A 30 8.49 -5.92 12.00
N ASP A 31 8.86 -5.02 11.09
CA ASP A 31 8.83 -3.58 11.30
C ASP A 31 7.55 -2.93 10.78
N VAL A 32 6.73 -3.58 9.95
CA VAL A 32 5.49 -2.98 9.40
C VAL A 32 4.61 -2.45 10.52
N LYS A 33 4.42 -3.23 11.59
CA LYS A 33 3.67 -2.82 12.77
C LYS A 33 4.23 -1.55 13.44
N LYS A 34 5.54 -1.32 13.39
CA LYS A 34 6.19 -0.12 13.97
C LYS A 34 5.83 1.15 13.19
N TYR A 35 5.50 1.03 11.91
CA TYR A 35 5.13 2.16 11.05
C TYR A 35 3.63 2.45 11.01
N VAL A 36 2.78 1.62 11.64
CA VAL A 36 1.31 1.78 11.63
C VAL A 36 0.87 3.11 12.22
N SER A 37 1.52 3.59 13.30
CA SER A 37 1.22 4.90 13.88
C SER A 37 1.52 6.04 12.92
N LEU A 38 2.60 5.91 12.13
CA LEU A 38 2.94 6.89 11.09
C LEU A 38 1.91 6.86 9.97
N VAL A 39 1.52 5.68 9.50
CA VAL A 39 0.49 5.52 8.47
C VAL A 39 -0.83 6.15 8.93
N LYS A 40 -1.22 5.91 10.19
CA LYS A 40 -2.39 6.53 10.79
C LYS A 40 -2.31 8.06 10.76
N GLN A 41 -1.22 8.61 11.27
CA GLN A 41 -1.05 10.06 11.30
C GLN A 41 -1.13 10.66 9.89
N TYR A 42 -0.47 10.05 8.90
CA TYR A 42 -0.54 10.52 7.52
C TYR A 42 -1.97 10.50 6.97
N LEU A 43 -2.71 9.41 7.18
CA LEU A 43 -4.11 9.30 6.72
C LEU A 43 -5.04 10.30 7.42
N GLU A 44 -4.75 10.68 8.67
CA GLU A 44 -5.48 11.73 9.41
C GLU A 44 -5.13 13.14 8.91
N ASP A 45 -3.85 13.41 8.63
CA ASP A 45 -3.35 14.74 8.27
C ASP A 45 -3.65 15.12 6.81
N TYR A 46 -3.43 14.19 5.87
CA TYR A 46 -3.50 14.47 4.43
C TYR A 46 -4.72 13.83 3.77
N GLY A 47 -5.23 12.73 4.35
CA GLY A 47 -6.08 11.81 3.63
C GLY A 47 -5.36 11.19 2.42
N GLY A 48 -5.97 10.16 1.83
CA GLY A 48 -5.51 9.63 0.54
C GLY A 48 -4.98 8.21 0.59
N PHE A 49 -4.06 7.92 -0.33
CA PHE A 49 -3.68 6.56 -0.73
C PHE A 49 -2.16 6.43 -0.77
N ILE A 50 -1.64 5.43 -0.06
CA ILE A 50 -0.20 5.19 0.02
C ILE A 50 0.14 4.05 -0.95
N MET A 51 1.06 4.30 -1.87
CA MET A 51 1.61 3.23 -2.70
C MET A 51 2.65 2.44 -1.89
N MET A 52 2.57 1.12 -1.95
CA MET A 52 3.45 0.17 -1.28
C MET A 52 4.09 -0.73 -2.34
N GLY A 53 5.41 -0.59 -2.54
CA GLY A 53 6.20 -1.50 -3.36
C GLY A 53 6.95 -2.52 -2.51
N GLY A 54 6.85 -3.81 -2.83
CA GLY A 54 7.69 -4.86 -2.27
C GLY A 54 8.72 -5.35 -3.28
N ASP A 55 9.78 -6.01 -2.80
CA ASP A 55 10.84 -6.59 -3.61
C ASP A 55 10.43 -7.97 -4.14
N VAL A 56 10.25 -8.91 -3.22
CA VAL A 56 10.05 -10.34 -3.55
C VAL A 56 8.61 -10.64 -3.95
N ASP A 57 7.66 -9.80 -3.55
CA ASP A 57 6.25 -10.02 -3.87
C ASP A 57 5.91 -9.63 -5.32
N CYS A 58 6.80 -8.91 -6.02
CA CYS A 58 6.61 -8.36 -7.37
C CYS A 58 5.20 -7.76 -7.57
N SER A 59 4.61 -7.23 -6.50
CA SER A 59 3.19 -6.90 -6.46
C SER A 59 3.03 -5.61 -5.69
N SER A 60 3.06 -4.49 -6.43
CA SER A 60 2.70 -3.18 -5.90
C SER A 60 1.28 -3.23 -5.34
N LYS A 61 1.10 -2.69 -4.14
CA LYS A 61 -0.18 -2.59 -3.45
C LYS A 61 -0.46 -1.16 -3.04
N GLY A 62 -1.69 -0.88 -2.68
CA GLY A 62 -2.11 0.35 -2.05
C GLY A 62 -2.50 0.15 -0.60
N ILE A 63 -2.25 1.13 0.24
CA ILE A 63 -2.83 1.22 1.58
C ILE A 63 -3.84 2.37 1.56
N ALA A 64 -5.10 2.04 1.80
CA ALA A 64 -6.23 2.99 1.81
C ALA A 64 -6.75 3.25 3.23
N GLY A 65 -6.21 2.58 4.25
CA GLY A 65 -6.73 2.65 5.60
C GLY A 65 -5.88 1.88 6.59
N VAL A 66 -6.08 2.19 7.87
CA VAL A 66 -5.40 1.56 9.00
C VAL A 66 -6.37 1.37 10.16
N HIS A 67 -6.25 0.24 10.84
CA HIS A 67 -7.02 -0.07 12.04
C HIS A 67 -6.08 -0.61 13.12
N ILE A 68 -6.16 -0.05 14.33
CA ILE A 68 -5.33 -0.44 15.47
C ILE A 68 -6.28 -0.89 16.58
N ALA A 69 -6.13 -2.14 17.01
CA ALA A 69 -6.97 -2.77 18.04
C ALA A 69 -6.07 -3.36 19.14
N GLY A 70 -5.79 -2.56 20.16
CA GLY A 70 -4.89 -2.96 21.24
C GLY A 70 -3.46 -3.20 20.73
N ASN A 71 -3.01 -4.45 20.75
CA ASN A 71 -1.70 -4.83 20.23
C ASN A 71 -1.76 -5.27 18.75
N ASP A 72 -2.95 -5.40 18.16
CA ASP A 72 -3.09 -5.83 16.77
C ASP A 72 -3.26 -4.62 15.85
N ALA A 73 -2.77 -4.77 14.62
CA ALA A 73 -2.84 -3.74 13.60
C ALA A 73 -3.17 -4.33 12.24
N TYR A 74 -4.01 -3.62 11.49
CA TYR A 74 -4.48 -4.02 10.18
C TYR A 74 -4.32 -2.84 9.22
N LEU A 75 -3.94 -3.16 7.98
CA LEU A 75 -3.90 -2.23 6.86
C LEU A 75 -4.98 -2.62 5.86
N LEU A 76 -5.72 -1.63 5.35
CA LEU A 76 -6.67 -1.84 4.27
C LEU A 76 -5.89 -1.82 2.95
N ILE A 77 -5.67 -3.02 2.41
CA ILE A 77 -4.88 -3.25 1.22
C ILE A 77 -5.76 -3.24 -0.02
N VAL A 78 -5.30 -2.52 -1.04
CA VAL A 78 -5.88 -2.48 -2.39
C VAL A 78 -4.86 -3.07 -3.36
N ASP A 79 -5.23 -4.17 -3.99
CA ASP A 79 -4.40 -4.91 -4.93
C ASP A 79 -4.79 -4.52 -6.38
N PRO A 80 -3.88 -3.90 -7.16
CA PRO A 80 -4.15 -3.44 -8.52
C PRO A 80 -4.13 -4.56 -9.58
N HIS A 81 -3.84 -5.81 -9.21
CA HIS A 81 -3.73 -6.93 -10.17
C HIS A 81 -5.10 -7.53 -10.53
N PHE A 82 -6.21 -6.90 -10.15
CA PHE A 82 -7.54 -7.37 -10.52
C PHE A 82 -7.74 -7.27 -12.04
N VAL A 83 -8.05 -8.40 -12.67
CA VAL A 83 -8.35 -8.46 -14.09
C VAL A 83 -9.69 -9.14 -14.29
N THR A 84 -10.54 -8.55 -15.14
CA THR A 84 -11.80 -9.16 -15.58
C THR A 84 -11.90 -9.15 -17.10
N THR A 85 -12.54 -10.18 -17.66
CA THR A 85 -12.81 -10.29 -19.11
C THR A 85 -14.22 -9.85 -19.48
N SER A 86 -15.12 -9.71 -18.50
CA SER A 86 -16.55 -9.41 -18.71
C SER A 86 -16.87 -7.91 -18.74
N GLY A 87 -15.89 -7.03 -18.45
CA GLY A 87 -16.04 -5.57 -18.42
C GLY A 87 -16.88 -5.02 -17.26
N ASN A 88 -17.76 -5.84 -16.67
CA ASN A 88 -18.52 -5.50 -15.47
C ASN A 88 -17.74 -5.95 -14.22
N VAL A 89 -17.48 -5.00 -13.32
CA VAL A 89 -16.84 -5.24 -12.02
C VAL A 89 -17.82 -4.82 -10.94
N THR A 90 -18.12 -5.71 -10.00
CA THR A 90 -18.91 -5.36 -8.81
C THR A 90 -18.03 -5.27 -7.57
N ILE A 91 -18.48 -4.49 -6.59
CA ILE A 91 -17.76 -4.31 -5.32
C ILE A 91 -17.65 -5.65 -4.59
N GLU A 92 -18.71 -6.44 -4.61
CA GLU A 92 -18.78 -7.75 -3.97
C GLU A 92 -17.76 -8.72 -4.57
N GLU A 93 -17.54 -8.65 -5.89
CA GLU A 93 -16.57 -9.51 -6.56
C GLU A 93 -15.14 -9.18 -6.13
N VAL A 94 -14.78 -7.89 -6.10
CA VAL A 94 -13.46 -7.40 -5.69
C VAL A 94 -13.16 -7.78 -4.23
N GLN A 95 -14.15 -7.59 -3.36
CA GLN A 95 -14.04 -7.95 -1.93
C GLN A 95 -13.96 -9.47 -1.72
N ARG A 96 -14.86 -10.24 -2.35
CA ARG A 96 -14.86 -11.72 -2.23
C ARG A 96 -13.57 -12.35 -2.74
N LYS A 97 -12.94 -11.73 -3.74
CA LYS A 97 -11.66 -12.17 -4.31
C LYS A 97 -10.44 -11.58 -3.59
N ASN A 98 -10.62 -10.86 -2.47
CA ASN A 98 -9.55 -10.32 -1.64
C ASN A 98 -8.64 -9.27 -2.31
N PHE A 99 -9.12 -8.59 -3.36
CA PHE A 99 -8.38 -7.49 -3.98
C PHE A 99 -8.51 -6.17 -3.20
N VAL A 100 -9.55 -6.05 -2.37
CA VAL A 100 -9.63 -5.01 -1.34
C VAL A 100 -9.97 -5.70 -0.03
N LYS A 101 -9.02 -5.70 0.92
CA LYS A 101 -9.17 -6.42 2.20
C LYS A 101 -8.41 -5.78 3.34
N TRP A 102 -8.86 -6.01 4.55
CA TRP A 102 -8.04 -5.79 5.75
C TRP A 102 -7.02 -6.93 5.87
N GLN A 103 -5.75 -6.56 6.01
CA GLN A 103 -4.64 -7.49 6.19
C GLN A 103 -3.92 -7.17 7.49
N HIS A 104 -3.73 -8.18 8.33
CA HIS A 104 -3.01 -8.03 9.58
C HIS A 104 -1.52 -7.81 9.32
N THR A 105 -0.85 -6.99 10.13
CA THR A 105 0.57 -6.65 9.90
C THR A 105 1.53 -7.85 9.95
N SER A 106 1.12 -8.97 10.53
CA SER A 106 1.92 -10.21 10.54
C SER A 106 1.74 -11.09 9.29
N GLU A 107 0.82 -10.74 8.38
CA GLU A 107 0.55 -11.51 7.16
C GLU A 107 1.40 -11.04 5.96
N PHE A 108 2.23 -10.01 6.15
CA PHE A 108 3.19 -9.54 5.15
C PHE A 108 4.40 -10.46 5.08
N LEU A 109 5.02 -10.62 3.90
CA LEU A 109 6.07 -11.60 3.67
C LEU A 109 7.37 -11.25 4.41
N ASP A 110 7.83 -12.17 5.27
CA ASP A 110 9.03 -12.04 6.12
C ASP A 110 10.32 -11.71 5.36
N SER A 111 10.46 -12.22 4.13
CA SER A 111 11.69 -12.08 3.34
C SER A 111 11.72 -10.85 2.42
N SER A 112 10.78 -9.91 2.57
CA SER A 112 10.71 -8.71 1.73
C SER A 112 10.95 -7.44 2.55
N PHE A 113 11.57 -6.45 1.91
CA PHE A 113 11.43 -5.05 2.33
C PHE A 113 10.21 -4.43 1.65
N TYR A 114 9.76 -3.29 2.17
CA TYR A 114 8.69 -2.49 1.58
C TYR A 114 9.07 -1.02 1.49
N ASN A 115 8.76 -0.39 0.37
CA ASN A 115 8.87 1.05 0.20
C ASN A 115 7.46 1.64 0.12
N LEU A 116 7.15 2.57 1.03
CA LEU A 116 5.92 3.33 1.00
C LEU A 116 6.17 4.69 0.33
N CYS A 117 5.29 5.08 -0.58
CA CYS A 117 5.25 6.41 -1.18
C CYS A 117 3.98 7.12 -0.73
N LEU A 118 4.17 8.25 -0.03
CA LEU A 118 3.14 9.03 0.64
C LEU A 118 3.10 10.44 0.00
N PRO A 119 2.19 10.72 -0.96
CA PRO A 119 2.00 12.06 -1.52
C PRO A 119 1.56 13.10 -0.48
N LEU A 120 2.11 14.30 -0.50
CA LEU A 120 1.89 15.38 0.49
C LEU A 120 1.06 16.54 -0.08
#